data_AF-A0A920G795-F1
#
_entry.id   AF-A0A920G795-F1
#
_cell.length_a   1.000
_cell.length_b   1.000
_cell.length_c   1.000
_cell.angle_alpha   90.00
_cell.angle_beta   90.00
_cell.angle_gamma   90.00
#
_symmetry.space_group_name_H-M   'P 1'
#
loop_
_entity.id
_entity.type
_entity.pdbx_description
1 polymer ?
#
loop_
_entity_poly.entity_id
_entity_poly.type
_entity_poly.pdbx_seq_one_letter_code
_entity_poly.pdbx_strand_id
1 'polypeptide(L)' 'MDHFIYTHDDSENFTDQFSYRLSDGECSGAVYTVILSVDSVDDQPPLAVDDSYIPVSKKGKPRYNNLR' A
#
# COMPACT_ATOMS: atom_id res chain seq x y z
N MET A 1 -2.84 -15.92 32.19
CA MET A 1 -3.68 -14.96 31.45
C MET A 1 -3.26 -15.15 30.03
N ASP A 2 -4.08 -15.91 29.31
CA ASP A 2 -3.63 -16.64 28.14
C ASP A 2 -4.12 -15.85 26.94
N HIS A 3 -3.17 -15.22 26.24
CA HIS A 3 -3.45 -14.47 25.02
C HIS A 3 -2.52 -14.98 23.93
N PHE A 4 -3.04 -14.99 22.72
CA PHE A 4 -2.29 -15.31 21.52
C PHE A 4 -2.13 -14.02 20.71
N ILE A 5 -0.94 -13.82 20.16
CA ILE A 5 -0.67 -12.72 19.24
C ILE A 5 -0.79 -13.29 17.83
N TYR A 6 -1.65 -12.69 17.03
CA TYR A 6 -1.76 -12.96 15.60
C TYR A 6 -1.09 -11.82 14.84
N THR A 7 -0.27 -12.15 13.84
CA THR A 7 0.34 -11.21 12.91
C THR A 7 -0.05 -11.65 11.51
N HIS A 8 -0.64 -10.72 10.74
CA HIS A 8 -1.00 -10.96 9.35
C HIS A 8 0.27 -11.21 8.52
N ASP A 9 0.17 -12.01 7.47
CA ASP A 9 1.31 -12.39 6.63
C ASP A 9 1.62 -11.36 5.52
N ASP A 10 1.04 -10.16 5.63
CA ASP A 10 1.07 -9.07 4.65
C ASP A 10 0.64 -9.49 3.22
N SER A 11 -0.13 -10.56 3.07
CA SER A 11 -0.75 -10.92 1.79
C SER A 11 -1.93 -10.01 1.42
N GLU A 12 -2.41 -10.09 0.18
CA GLU A 12 -3.64 -9.38 -0.25
C GLU A 12 -4.94 -10.15 0.12
N ASN A 13 -4.86 -11.13 1.02
CA ASN A 13 -6.05 -11.88 1.43
C ASN A 13 -6.92 -11.01 2.34
N PHE A 14 -8.22 -10.97 2.06
CA PHE A 14 -9.20 -10.25 2.89
C PHE A 14 -9.74 -11.11 4.04
N THR A 15 -9.24 -12.34 4.19
CA THR A 15 -9.75 -13.29 5.18
C THR A 15 -8.66 -14.25 5.62
N ASP A 16 -8.51 -14.38 6.94
CA ASP A 16 -7.70 -15.41 7.57
C ASP A 16 -8.54 -16.31 8.47
N GLN A 17 -8.04 -17.51 8.71
CA GLN A 17 -8.71 -18.48 9.56
C GLN A 17 -7.71 -19.32 10.36
N PHE A 18 -8.02 -19.49 11.63
CA PHE A 18 -7.37 -20.51 12.46
C PHE A 18 -8.38 -21.21 13.36
N SER A 19 -8.04 -22.42 13.81
CA SER A 19 -8.87 -23.20 14.72
C SER A 19 -8.13 -23.47 16.02
N TYR A 20 -8.87 -23.51 17.13
CA TYR A 20 -8.35 -23.83 18.45
C TYR A 20 -9.29 -24.78 19.20
N ARG A 21 -8.76 -25.44 20.22
CA ARG A 21 -9.50 -26.31 21.15
C ARG A 21 -8.88 -26.16 22.53
N LEU A 22 -9.72 -26.13 23.56
CA LEU A 22 -9.28 -26.11 24.95
C LEU A 22 -8.93 -27.53 25.41
N SER A 23 -7.90 -27.69 26.23
CA SER A 23 -7.56 -28.96 26.88
C SER A 23 -7.08 -28.70 28.30
N ASP A 24 -7.44 -29.60 29.22
CA ASP A 24 -6.94 -29.63 30.61
C ASP A 24 -5.82 -30.68 30.80
N GLY A 25 -5.34 -31.28 29.71
CA GLY A 25 -4.31 -32.32 29.71
C GLY A 25 -4.85 -33.76 29.74
N GLU A 26 -6.10 -33.97 30.17
CA GLU A 26 -6.76 -35.28 30.20
C GLU A 26 -7.89 -35.36 29.16
N CYS A 27 -8.62 -34.27 29.01
CA CYS A 27 -9.68 -34.10 28.05
C CYS A 27 -9.43 -32.87 27.19
N SER A 28 -10.04 -32.88 26.01
CA SER A 28 -9.99 -31.76 25.09
C SER A 28 -11.42 -31.43 24.65
N GLY A 29 -11.75 -30.15 24.48
CA GLY A 29 -13.12 -29.65 24.22
C GLY A 29 -13.61 -29.83 22.79
N ALA A 30 -14.44 -28.91 22.27
CA ALA A 30 -14.74 -28.85 20.84
C ALA A 30 -13.67 -28.04 20.08
N VAL A 31 -13.59 -28.24 18.76
CA VAL A 31 -12.80 -27.36 17.88
C VAL A 31 -13.64 -26.13 17.55
N TYR A 32 -13.05 -24.95 17.74
CA TYR A 32 -13.62 -23.66 17.40
C TYR A 32 -12.79 -23.02 16.29
N THR A 33 -13.47 -22.34 15.37
CA THR A 33 -12.83 -21.63 14.28
C THR A 33 -12.98 -20.13 14.48
N VAL A 34 -11.88 -19.41 14.37
CA VAL A 34 -11.84 -17.96 14.30
C VAL A 34 -11.66 -17.57 12.84
N ILE A 35 -12.50 -16.67 12.36
CA ILE A 35 -12.40 -16.04 11.05
C ILE A 35 -12.07 -14.58 11.29
N LEU A 36 -10.99 -14.11 10.68
CA LEU A 36 -10.57 -12.72 10.71
C LEU A 36 -10.88 -12.12 9.34
N SER A 37 -11.53 -10.96 9.33
CA SER A 37 -11.76 -10.18 8.11
C SER A 37 -10.83 -8.98 8.12
N VAL A 38 -10.08 -8.83 7.03
CA VAL A 38 -9.13 -7.73 6.84
C VAL A 38 -9.72 -6.77 5.82
N ASP A 39 -10.00 -5.54 6.26
CA ASP A 39 -10.48 -4.49 5.38
C ASP A 39 -9.32 -4.00 4.49
N SER A 40 -9.58 -3.87 3.20
CA SER A 40 -8.61 -3.25 2.30
C SER A 40 -8.44 -1.77 2.63
N VAL A 41 -7.19 -1.30 2.56
CA VAL A 41 -6.86 0.12 2.60
C VAL A 41 -6.36 0.51 1.22
N ASP A 42 -6.87 1.62 0.68
CA ASP A 42 -6.45 2.13 -0.62
C ASP A 42 -4.96 2.48 -0.60
N ASP A 43 -4.18 1.80 -1.43
CA ASP A 43 -2.73 1.96 -1.58
C ASP A 43 -2.37 2.76 -2.86
N GLN A 44 -3.36 3.42 -3.46
CA GLN A 44 -3.19 4.10 -4.73
C GLN A 44 -2.08 5.16 -4.66
N PRO A 45 -1.08 5.11 -5.57
CA PRO A 45 -0.03 6.11 -5.60
C PRO A 45 -0.61 7.48 -5.97
N PRO A 46 0.00 8.59 -5.52
CA PRO A 46 -0.48 9.92 -5.84
C PRO A 46 -0.42 10.18 -7.35
N LEU A 47 -1.35 11.01 -7.84
CA LEU A 47 -1.36 11.45 -9.23
C LEU A 47 -0.12 12.29 -9.54
N ALA A 48 0.63 11.90 -10.57
CA ALA A 48 1.74 12.69 -11.08
C ALA A 48 1.21 13.92 -11.85
N VAL A 49 1.87 15.06 -11.68
CA VAL A 49 1.59 16.31 -12.42
C VAL A 49 2.88 16.72 -13.13
N ASP A 50 2.79 16.91 -14.45
CA ASP A 50 3.93 17.33 -15.27
C ASP A 50 4.36 18.78 -14.97
N ASP A 51 5.67 19.02 -15.00
CA ASP A 51 6.22 20.36 -14.88
C ASP A 51 5.86 21.24 -16.08
N SER A 52 5.49 22.49 -15.81
CA SER A 52 5.33 23.50 -16.87
C SER A 52 6.67 24.16 -17.19
N TYR A 53 7.19 23.91 -18.39
CA TYR A 53 8.37 24.59 -18.91
C TYR A 53 7.98 25.71 -19.87
N ILE A 54 8.25 26.97 -19.49
CA ILE A 54 8.16 28.12 -20.40
C ILE A 54 9.57 28.43 -20.94
N PRO A 55 9.89 28.12 -22.20
CA PRO A 55 11.17 28.48 -22.78
C PRO A 55 11.28 30.01 -22.90
N VAL A 56 12.32 30.59 -22.32
CA VAL A 56 12.66 32.00 -22.56
C VAL A 56 13.10 32.13 -24.02
N SER A 57 12.28 32.77 -24.86
CA SER A 57 12.71 33.15 -26.20
C SER A 57 13.87 34.14 -26.06
N LYS A 58 15.06 33.79 -26.55
CA LYS A 58 16.16 34.75 -26.65
C LYS A 58 15.69 35.83 -27.62
N LYS A 59 15.41 37.05 -27.10
CA LYS A 59 15.08 38.21 -27.94
C LYS A 59 16.11 38.34 -29.06
N GLY A 60 15.59 38.66 -30.25
CA GLY A 60 16.24 38.53 -31.56
C GLY A 60 17.73 38.82 -31.62
N LYS A 61 18.45 37.99 -32.37
CA LYS A 61 19.81 38.30 -32.81
C LYS A 61 19.80 39.62 -33.59
N PRO A 62 20.64 40.61 -33.27
CA PRO A 62 20.74 41.83 -34.06
C PRO A 62 21.16 41.47 -35.50
N ARG A 63 20.40 41.93 -36.49
CA ARG A 63 20.79 41.88 -37.90
C ARG A 63 21.78 43.02 -38.14
N TYR A 64 23.06 42.71 -38.26
CA TYR A 64 24.04 43.68 -38.76
C TYR A 64 23.90 43.78 -40.28
N ASN A 65 23.42 44.93 -40.77
CA ASN A 65 23.46 45.28 -42.19
C ASN A 65 24.84 45.90 -42.48
N ASN A 66 25.70 45.18 -43.21
CA ASN A 66 26.90 45.79 -43.77
C ASN A 66 26.68 46.01 -45.27
N LEU A 67 26.34 47.24 -45.65
CA LEU A 67 26.52 47.75 -47.00
C LEU A 67 28.02 47.96 -47.25
N ARG A 68 28.59 47.16 -48.16
CA ARG A 68 29.55 47.49 -49.23
C ARG A 68 30.33 46.25 -49.62
#